data_AF-A0A7J7UMG7-F1
#
_entry.id   AF-A0A7J7UMG7-F1
#
_cell.length_a   1.000
_cell.length_b   1.000
_cell.length_c   1.000
_cell.angle_alpha   90.00
_cell.angle_beta   90.00
_cell.angle_gamma   90.00
#
_symmetry.space_group_name_H-M   'P 1'
#
loop_
_entity.id
_entity.type
_entity.pdbx_description
1 polymer ?
#
loop_
_entity_poly.entity_id
_entity_poly.type
_entity_poly.pdbx_seq_one_letter_code
_entity_poly.pdbx_strand_id
1 'polypeptide(L)'
;MQLLGIKAVLAESYERIHRSNLVGMGVIPLEYLPGETADTLGLTGRERYTINIPENLKPRMKVQVKLDTGKTFQAVMRFDTDVELTYFHNGGILNYMIRKMAK
;
A
#
# COMPACT_ATOMS: atom_id res chain seq x y z
N MET A 1 6.16 8.37 -9.99
CA MET A 1 6.47 7.54 -8.81
C MET A 1 7.09 6.19 -9.16
N GLN A 2 6.66 5.49 -10.23
CA GLN A 2 7.20 4.14 -10.55
C GLN A 2 8.69 4.11 -10.96
N LEU A 3 9.31 5.28 -11.21
CA LEU A 3 10.73 5.42 -11.57
C LEU A 3 11.71 5.43 -10.38
N LEU A 4 11.24 5.49 -9.13
CA LEU A 4 12.10 5.60 -7.94
C LEU A 4 12.15 4.33 -7.08
N GLY A 5 11.59 3.22 -7.56
CA GLY A 5 11.60 1.94 -6.81
C GLY A 5 10.66 1.88 -5.60
N ILE A 6 9.83 2.91 -5.38
CA ILE A 6 8.84 2.96 -4.28
C ILE A 6 7.84 1.81 -4.41
N LYS A 7 7.65 1.04 -3.33
CA LYS A 7 6.74 -0.12 -3.28
C LYS A 7 5.46 0.14 -2.49
N ALA A 8 5.52 1.02 -1.50
CA ALA A 8 4.39 1.42 -0.68
C ALA A 8 4.52 2.90 -0.30
N VAL A 9 3.39 3.54 -0.03
CA VAL A 9 3.31 4.88 0.55
C VAL A 9 2.50 4.75 1.83
N LEU A 10 2.91 5.41 2.91
CA LEU A 10 2.16 5.46 4.17
C LEU A 10 1.79 6.92 4.44
N ALA A 11 0.50 7.20 4.63
CA ALA A 11 -0.02 8.54 4.84
C ALA A 11 -1.19 8.55 5.83
N GLU A 12 -1.55 9.72 6.34
CA GLU A 12 -2.73 9.89 7.20
C GLU A 12 -4.03 9.86 6.39
N SER A 13 -3.99 10.36 5.16
CA SER A 13 -5.11 10.30 4.22
C SER A 13 -4.62 10.44 2.79
N TYR A 14 -5.48 10.08 1.84
CA TYR A 14 -5.24 10.28 0.42
C TYR A 14 -6.37 11.04 -0.24
N GLU A 15 -6.02 11.88 -1.21
CA GLU A 15 -6.96 12.31 -2.23
C GLU A 15 -7.34 11.10 -3.11
N ARG A 16 -8.62 11.01 -3.49
CA ARG A 16 -9.22 9.85 -4.15
C ARG A 16 -8.52 9.48 -5.45
N ILE A 17 -8.24 10.45 -6.32
CA ILE A 17 -7.60 10.25 -7.62
C ILE A 17 -6.14 9.86 -7.44
N HIS A 18 -5.42 10.52 -6.52
CA HIS A 18 -4.02 10.22 -6.22
C HIS A 18 -3.83 8.77 -5.75
N ARG A 19 -4.71 8.30 -4.85
CA ARG A 19 -4.72 6.92 -4.37
C ARG A 19 -4.91 5.92 -5.52
N SER A 20 -5.91 6.16 -6.38
CA SER A 20 -6.18 5.28 -7.53
C SER A 20 -4.98 5.21 -8.49
N ASN A 21 -4.27 6.32 -8.69
CA ASN A 21 -3.06 6.35 -9.51
C ASN A 21 -1.93 5.49 -8.90
N LEU A 22 -1.73 5.54 -7.58
CA LEU A 22 -0.74 4.70 -6.89
C LEU A 22 -1.03 3.21 -7.10
N VAL A 23 -2.29 2.81 -6.92
CA VAL A 23 -2.74 1.42 -7.16
C VAL A 23 -2.51 1.02 -8.62
N GLY A 24 -2.83 1.90 -9.57
CA GLY A 24 -2.61 1.65 -11.00
C GLY A 24 -1.14 1.42 -11.35
N MET A 25 -0.23 2.08 -10.63
CA MET A 25 1.22 1.87 -10.73
C MET A 25 1.73 0.65 -9.94
N GLY A 26 0.85 -0.10 -9.26
CA GLY A 26 1.26 -1.23 -8.42
C GLY A 26 1.96 -0.82 -7.12
N VAL A 27 1.81 0.43 -6.68
CA VAL A 27 2.27 0.93 -5.37
C VAL A 27 1.17 0.68 -4.35
N ILE A 28 1.54 0.20 -3.16
CA ILE A 28 0.60 -0.09 -2.07
C ILE A 28 0.28 1.20 -1.31
N PRO A 29 -0.95 1.73 -1.34
CA PRO A 29 -1.33 2.84 -0.48
C PRO A 29 -1.66 2.31 0.91
N LEU A 30 -0.85 2.66 1.91
CA LEU A 30 -1.10 2.42 3.32
C LEU A 30 -1.60 3.69 3.98
N GLU A 31 -2.56 3.53 4.88
CA GLU A 31 -3.12 4.60 5.69
C GLU A 31 -2.98 4.26 7.17
N TYR A 32 -2.59 5.23 7.99
CA TYR A 32 -2.58 5.06 9.45
C TYR A 32 -3.98 4.73 9.98
N LEU A 33 -4.07 4.14 11.17
CA LEU A 33 -5.36 4.01 11.84
C LEU A 33 -5.88 5.38 12.30
N PRO A 34 -7.20 5.54 12.52
CA PRO A 34 -7.75 6.80 13.00
C PRO A 34 -7.06 7.28 14.28
N GLY A 35 -6.52 8.50 14.25
CA GLY A 35 -5.79 9.11 15.39
C GLY A 35 -4.31 8.71 15.47
N GLU A 36 -3.81 7.87 14.57
CA GLU A 36 -2.38 7.56 14.45
C GLU A 36 -1.73 8.43 13.38
N THR A 37 -0.52 8.90 13.65
CA THR A 37 0.33 9.65 12.72
C THR A 37 1.78 9.20 12.88
N ALA A 38 2.67 9.72 12.04
CA ALA A 38 4.10 9.47 12.21
C ALA A 38 4.58 9.92 13.61
N ASP A 39 4.11 11.08 14.09
CA ASP A 39 4.51 11.63 15.38
C ASP A 39 3.96 10.83 16.56
N THR A 40 2.68 10.43 16.55
CA THR A 40 2.11 9.64 17.65
C THR A 40 2.73 8.24 17.72
N LEU A 41 3.15 7.71 16.57
CA LEU A 41 3.91 6.48 16.46
C LEU A 41 5.42 6.68 16.62
N GLY A 42 5.91 7.91 16.82
CA GLY A 42 7.34 8.21 17.00
C GLY A 42 8.22 7.73 15.84
N LEU A 43 7.70 7.77 14.62
CA LEU A 43 8.39 7.36 13.40
C LEU A 43 9.28 8.50 12.91
N THR A 44 10.58 8.24 12.80
CA THR A 44 11.55 9.24 12.33
C THR A 44 11.79 9.17 10.82
N GLY A 45 11.37 8.08 10.17
CA GLY A 45 11.63 7.79 8.77
C GLY A 45 13.03 7.22 8.50
N ARG A 46 13.84 7.02 9.54
CA ARG A 46 15.17 6.40 9.45
C ARG A 46 15.14 4.89 9.67
N GLU A 47 14.01 4.37 10.15
CA GLU A 47 13.80 2.95 10.42
C GLU A 47 13.66 2.17 9.11
N ARG A 48 13.92 0.86 9.17
CA ARG A 48 13.57 -0.04 8.08
C ARG A 48 12.19 -0.63 8.32
N TYR A 49 11.32 -0.46 7.32
CA TYR A 49 9.92 -0.88 7.37
C TYR A 49 9.74 -2.22 6.69
N THR A 50 9.19 -3.19 7.40
CA THR A 50 8.76 -4.48 6.86
C THR A 50 7.24 -4.56 6.89
N ILE A 51 6.62 -4.75 5.72
CA ILE A 51 5.17 -4.87 5.58
C ILE A 51 4.87 -6.29 5.14
N ASN A 52 4.18 -7.05 5.99
CA ASN A 52 3.79 -8.42 5.66
C ASN A 52 2.47 -8.40 4.89
N ILE A 53 2.53 -8.73 3.60
CA ILE A 53 1.37 -8.80 2.73
C ILE A 53 0.82 -10.24 2.75
N PRO A 54 -0.39 -10.48 3.28
CA PRO A 54 -0.98 -11.81 3.25
C PRO A 54 -1.41 -12.20 1.84
N GLU A 55 -1.46 -13.50 1.53
CA GLU A 55 -1.89 -14.00 0.22
C GLU A 55 -3.35 -13.65 -0.08
N ASN A 56 -4.23 -13.81 0.91
CA ASN A 56 -5.66 -13.56 0.77
C ASN A 56 -6.01 -12.11 1.15
N LEU A 57 -5.71 -11.18 0.24
CA LEU A 57 -6.06 -9.77 0.41
C LEU A 57 -7.57 -9.54 0.32
N LYS A 58 -8.06 -8.59 1.13
CA LYS A 58 -9.42 -8.07 1.07
C LYS A 58 -9.39 -6.54 0.99
N PRO A 59 -10.40 -5.90 0.40
CA PRO A 59 -10.47 -4.45 0.40
C PRO A 59 -10.37 -3.88 1.81
N ARG A 60 -9.58 -2.82 1.98
CA ARG A 60 -9.36 -2.11 3.24
C ARG A 60 -8.86 -3.00 4.39
N MET A 61 -8.15 -4.08 4.07
CA MET A 61 -7.56 -4.97 5.07
C MET A 61 -6.50 -4.23 5.91
N LYS A 62 -6.49 -4.51 7.21
CA LYS A 62 -5.41 -4.06 8.10
C LYS A 62 -4.21 -4.99 7.98
N VAL A 63 -3.02 -4.43 7.92
CA VAL A 63 -1.75 -5.15 7.91
C VAL A 63 -0.82 -4.64 9.00
N GLN A 64 0.04 -5.53 9.47
CA GLN A 64 1.06 -5.19 10.43
C GLN A 64 2.30 -4.66 9.72
N VAL A 65 2.80 -3.52 10.19
CA VAL A 65 4.08 -2.94 9.81
C VAL A 65 5.05 -3.15 10.97
N LYS A 66 6.21 -3.74 10.68
CA LYS A 66 7.29 -3.96 11.64
C LYS A 66 8.46 -3.06 11.32
N LEU A 67 9.05 -2.46 12.35
CA LEU A 67 10.29 -1.71 12.25
C LEU A 67 11.46 -2.58 12.70
N ASP A 68 12.65 -2.29 12.20
CA ASP A 68 13.90 -2.91 12.67
C ASP A 68 14.27 -2.53 14.11
N THR A 69 13.65 -1.49 14.66
CA THR A 69 13.73 -1.12 16.09
C THR A 69 12.93 -2.07 17.00
N GLY A 70 12.17 -3.01 16.44
CA GLY A 70 11.28 -3.92 17.17
C GLY A 70 9.86 -3.39 17.37
N LYS A 71 9.61 -2.09 17.10
CA LYS A 71 8.26 -1.52 17.16
C LYS A 71 7.37 -2.08 16.04
N THR A 72 6.11 -2.32 16.36
CA THR A 72 5.09 -2.76 15.39
C THR A 72 3.83 -1.92 15.51
N PHE A 73 3.19 -1.62 14.39
CA PHE A 73 1.90 -0.93 14.35
C PHE A 73 1.03 -1.50 13.22
N GLN A 74 -0.23 -1.09 13.17
CA GLN A 74 -1.16 -1.49 12.11
C GLN A 74 -1.41 -0.34 11.14
N ALA A 75 -1.60 -0.67 9.87
CA ALA A 75 -2.03 0.27 8.85
C ALA A 75 -3.12 -0.38 7.99
N VAL A 76 -3.96 0.44 7.36
CA VAL A 76 -4.98 -0.01 6.40
C VAL A 76 -4.37 -0.02 5.00
N MET A 77 -4.42 -1.15 4.30
CA MET A 77 -4.16 -1.21 2.87
C MET A 77 -5.36 -0.62 2.12
N ARG A 78 -5.19 0.56 1.53
CA ARG A 78 -6.23 1.33 0.84
C ARG A 78 -6.50 0.85 -0.59
N PHE A 79 -6.61 -0.46 -0.75
CA PHE A 79 -7.33 -1.06 -1.88
C PHE A 79 -8.81 -1.04 -1.53
N ASP A 80 -9.57 -0.20 -2.22
CA ASP A 80 -10.97 0.07 -1.89
C ASP A 80 -11.93 -0.87 -2.63
N THR A 81 -11.46 -1.60 -3.66
CA THR A 81 -12.26 -2.55 -4.44
C THR A 81 -11.48 -3.82 -4.82
N ASP A 82 -12.18 -4.90 -5.19
CA ASP A 82 -11.56 -6.15 -5.68
C ASP A 82 -10.85 -5.97 -7.03
N VAL A 83 -11.32 -5.02 -7.84
CA VAL A 83 -10.68 -4.66 -9.12
C VAL A 83 -9.28 -4.09 -8.88
N GLU A 84 -9.13 -3.26 -7.86
CA GLU A 84 -7.83 -2.70 -7.46
C GLU A 84 -6.88 -3.76 -6.93
N LEU A 85 -7.38 -4.73 -6.16
CA LEU A 85 -6.60 -5.90 -5.75
C LEU A 85 -6.12 -6.70 -6.97
N THR A 86 -7.00 -6.88 -7.96
CA THR A 86 -6.65 -7.55 -9.22
C THR A 86 -5.52 -6.83 -9.94
N TYR A 87 -5.55 -5.49 -10.01
CA TYR A 87 -4.46 -4.70 -10.58
C TYR A 87 -3.16 -4.87 -9.80
N PHE A 88 -3.23 -4.83 -8.47
CA PHE A 88 -2.06 -5.04 -7.61
C PHE A 88 -1.41 -6.42 -7.82
N HIS A 89 -2.20 -7.51 -7.86
CA HIS A 89 -1.69 -8.86 -8.12
C HIS A 89 -1.04 -9.02 -9.49
N ASN A 90 -1.42 -8.20 -10.46
CA ASN A 90 -0.80 -8.16 -11.79
C ASN A 90 0.38 -7.19 -11.87
N GLY A 91 0.77 -6.54 -10.78
CA GLY A 91 1.86 -5.57 -10.74
C GLY A 91 1.51 -4.24 -11.41
N GLY A 92 0.23 -3.87 -11.45
CA GLY A 92 -0.28 -2.62 -12.01
C GLY A 92 -1.30 -2.82 -13.14
N ILE A 93 -2.03 -1.75 -13.46
CA ILE A 93 -3.13 -1.78 -14.43
C ILE A 93 -2.65 -2.10 -15.84
N LEU A 94 -1.51 -1.56 -16.26
CA LEU A 94 -0.97 -1.78 -17.61
C LEU A 94 -0.58 -3.25 -17.81
N ASN A 95 0.06 -3.85 -16.81
CA ASN A 95 0.43 -5.26 -16.83
C ASN A 95 -0.81 -6.17 -16.88
N TYR A 96 -1.87 -5.82 -16.15
CA TYR A 96 -3.16 -6.50 -16.24
C TYR A 96 -3.75 -6.42 -17.66
N MET A 97 -3.77 -5.23 -18.26
CA MET A 97 -4.30 -5.02 -19.62
C MET A 97 -3.51 -5.82 -20.66
N ILE A 98 -2.18 -5.77 -20.63
CA ILE A 98 -1.31 -6.51 -21.56
C ILE A 98 -1.59 -8.02 -21.46
N ARG A 99 -1.64 -8.57 -20.24
CA ARG A 99 -1.94 -10.00 -20.02
C ARG A 99 -3.33 -10.40 -20.51
N LYS A 100 -4.31 -9.49 -20.43
CA LYS A 100 -5.67 -9.72 -20.90
C LYS A 100 -5.78 -9.69 -22.43
N MET A 101 -4.98 -8.86 -23.11
CA MET A 101 -4.95 -8.76 -24.57
C MET A 101 -4.10 -9.85 -25.25
N ALA A 102 -3.12 -10.40 -24.52
CA ALA A 102 -2.29 -11.51 -24.99
C ALA A 102 -2.98 -12.89 -24.87
N LYS A 103 -4.19 -12.92 -24.31
CA LYS A 103 -5.09 -14.08 -24.33
C LYS A 103 -6.14 -13.89 -25.42
#